data_AF-A0A8J3MLK1-F1
#
_entry.id   AF-A0A8J3MLK1-F1
#
_cell.length_a   1.000
_cell.length_b   1.000
_cell.length_c   1.000
_cell.angle_alpha   90.00
_cell.angle_beta   90.00
_cell.angle_gamma   90.00
#
_symmetry.space_group_name_H-M   'P 1'
#
loop_
_entity.id
_entity.type
_entity.pdbx_description
1 polymer ?
#
loop_
_entity_poly.entity_id
_entity_poly.type
_entity_poly.pdbx_seq_one_letter_code
_entity_poly.pdbx_strand_id
1 'polypeptide(L)'
;MATTLIATAPPSTAQALHQALADAPGGAYPLLEAALGWHELRPSGWHRTDAPARATAVAHVGTEAAATRLASLLSTLTWATVAPAGTGWRVEVPIGSYHRITRALTGAWRSRELLLAAPGPNMDGHQAALGLWRMALLVDAPELRPGALAVRVGSASTAQTLVAAARRLGLTAITDGPCDGRHAVRLIGRDQVHQLLGEATGRR
;
A
#
# COMPACT_ATOMS: atom_id res chain seq x y z
N MET A 1 13.14 19.19 -30.88
CA MET A 1 13.09 18.15 -29.83
C MET A 1 12.22 18.68 -28.71
N ALA A 2 11.01 18.13 -28.53
CA ALA A 2 10.05 18.64 -27.56
C ALA A 2 10.30 17.99 -26.19
N THR A 3 10.75 18.79 -25.23
CA THR A 3 10.83 18.41 -23.81
C THR A 3 9.40 18.34 -23.26
N THR A 4 8.89 17.14 -23.05
CA THR A 4 7.61 16.92 -22.35
C THR A 4 7.77 17.34 -20.90
N LEU A 5 7.21 18.50 -20.54
CA LEU A 5 7.05 18.93 -19.15
C LEU A 5 6.11 17.94 -18.45
N ILE A 6 6.66 17.23 -17.46
CA ILE A 6 5.90 16.35 -16.56
C ILE A 6 5.03 17.28 -15.70
N ALA A 7 3.74 17.35 -16.02
CA ALA A 7 2.77 18.06 -15.19
C ALA A 7 2.47 17.20 -13.96
N THR A 8 3.29 17.33 -12.92
CA THR A 8 2.99 16.84 -11.58
C THR A 8 1.75 17.56 -11.08
N ALA A 9 0.75 16.84 -10.58
CA ALA A 9 -0.44 17.45 -9.98
C ALA A 9 -0.01 18.47 -8.89
N PRO A 10 -0.75 19.58 -8.69
CA PRO A 10 -0.40 20.55 -7.67
C PRO A 10 -0.31 19.87 -6.29
N PRO A 11 0.67 20.23 -5.44
CA PRO A 11 1.00 19.51 -4.21
C PRO A 11 -0.19 19.33 -3.26
N SER A 12 -1.15 20.27 -3.28
CA SER A 12 -2.40 20.20 -2.51
C SER A 12 -3.31 19.02 -2.90
N THR A 13 -3.30 18.61 -4.17
CA THR A 13 -4.16 17.52 -4.67
C THR A 13 -3.58 16.15 -4.30
N ALA A 14 -2.26 15.98 -4.40
CA ALA A 14 -1.59 14.75 -4.00
C ALA A 14 -1.70 14.52 -2.48
N GLN A 15 -1.50 15.57 -1.68
CA GLN A 15 -1.65 15.51 -0.23
C GLN A 15 -3.10 15.20 0.19
N ALA A 16 -4.10 15.84 -0.45
CA ALA A 16 -5.51 15.55 -0.19
C ALA A 16 -5.89 14.11 -0.54
N LEU A 17 -5.33 13.56 -1.63
CA LEU A 17 -5.52 12.16 -2.00
C LEU A 17 -4.90 11.22 -0.96
N HIS A 18 -3.66 11.46 -0.54
CA HIS A 18 -2.99 10.65 0.48
C HIS A 18 -3.78 10.64 1.80
N GLN A 19 -4.26 11.81 2.24
CA GLN A 19 -5.08 11.90 3.44
C GLN A 19 -6.40 11.14 3.26
N ALA A 20 -7.09 11.30 2.13
CA ALA A 20 -8.33 10.58 1.85
C ALA A 20 -8.14 9.04 1.81
N LEU A 21 -6.99 8.57 1.31
CA LEU A 21 -6.64 7.15 1.33
C LEU A 21 -6.34 6.64 2.74
N ALA A 22 -5.67 7.46 3.58
CA ALA A 22 -5.38 7.10 4.96
C ALA A 22 -6.64 7.03 5.82
N ASP A 23 -7.57 7.96 5.61
CA ASP A 23 -8.84 8.06 6.35
C ASP A 23 -9.94 7.13 5.82
N ALA A 24 -9.74 6.50 4.66
CA ALA A 24 -10.72 5.58 4.08
C ALA A 24 -11.09 4.47 5.08
N PRO A 25 -12.35 4.01 5.13
CA PRO A 25 -12.75 2.97 6.07
C PRO A 25 -11.92 1.69 5.88
N GLY A 26 -11.65 0.98 6.99
CA GLY A 26 -11.06 -0.36 6.94
C GLY A 26 -12.00 -1.32 6.22
N GLY A 27 -11.52 -1.97 5.15
CA GLY A 27 -12.27 -3.05 4.49
C GLY A 27 -12.28 -4.33 5.32
N ALA A 28 -12.89 -5.40 4.81
CA ALA A 28 -12.96 -6.71 5.48
C ALA A 28 -11.60 -7.41 5.65
N TYR A 29 -10.55 -6.93 4.97
CA TYR A 29 -9.20 -7.55 4.95
C TYR A 29 -8.09 -6.58 5.37
N PRO A 30 -8.16 -5.99 6.58
CA PRO A 30 -7.18 -4.99 7.02
C PRO A 30 -5.76 -5.56 7.15
N LEU A 31 -5.63 -6.85 7.47
CA LEU A 31 -4.34 -7.52 7.56
C LEU A 31 -3.66 -7.74 6.21
N LEU A 32 -4.43 -7.96 5.14
CA LEU A 32 -3.86 -8.08 3.80
C LEU A 32 -3.38 -6.71 3.30
N GLU A 33 -4.16 -5.66 3.58
CA GLU A 33 -3.76 -4.28 3.32
C GLU A 33 -2.45 -3.94 4.05
N ALA A 34 -2.37 -4.22 5.35
CA ALA A 34 -1.15 -4.02 6.14
C ALA A 34 0.03 -4.88 5.66
N ALA A 35 -0.24 -6.12 5.20
CA ALA A 35 0.79 -7.03 4.72
C ALA A 35 1.49 -6.51 3.47
N LEU A 36 0.77 -5.86 2.54
CA LEU A 36 1.39 -5.17 1.41
C LEU A 36 2.33 -4.07 1.90
N GLY A 37 1.85 -3.19 2.79
CA GLY A 37 2.64 -2.09 3.34
C GLY A 37 3.92 -2.61 3.99
N TRP A 38 3.81 -3.64 4.82
CA TRP A 38 4.97 -4.28 5.45
C TRP A 38 5.92 -4.93 4.45
N HIS A 39 5.41 -5.62 3.43
CA HIS A 39 6.24 -6.28 2.42
C HIS A 39 7.11 -5.26 1.65
N GLU A 40 6.56 -4.07 1.39
CA GLU A 40 7.25 -3.01 0.66
C GLU A 40 8.13 -2.12 1.55
N LEU A 41 7.76 -1.92 2.82
CA LEU A 41 8.36 -0.91 3.70
C LEU A 41 9.08 -1.47 4.92
N ARG A 42 9.19 -2.80 5.06
CA ARG A 42 9.90 -3.41 6.18
C ARG A 42 11.35 -2.89 6.24
N PRO A 43 11.87 -2.56 7.43
CA PRO A 43 13.26 -2.15 7.57
C PRO A 43 14.21 -3.23 7.04
N SER A 44 15.22 -2.83 6.27
CA SER A 44 16.32 -3.70 5.86
C SER A 44 17.42 -3.69 6.93
N GLY A 45 17.99 -4.86 7.21
CA GLY A 45 19.09 -5.02 8.17
C GLY A 45 18.66 -5.51 9.56
N TRP A 46 19.64 -6.03 10.30
CA TRP A 46 19.45 -6.56 11.65
C TRP A 46 19.20 -5.39 12.61
N HIS A 47 18.09 -5.43 13.36
CA HIS A 47 17.83 -4.47 14.43
C HIS A 47 18.83 -4.69 15.58
N ARG A 48 19.99 -4.01 15.54
CA ARG A 48 20.81 -3.81 16.73
C ARG A 48 20.09 -2.79 17.60
N THR A 49 19.36 -3.29 18.58
CA THR A 49 18.83 -2.49 19.67
C THR A 49 19.92 -2.42 20.73
N ASP A 50 20.77 -1.40 20.66
CA ASP A 50 21.84 -1.16 21.64
C ASP A 50 21.29 -0.67 23.01
N ALA A 51 19.97 -0.71 23.21
CA ALA A 51 19.26 -0.39 24.45
C ALA A 51 18.00 -1.28 24.56
N PRO A 52 17.43 -1.53 25.76
CA PRO A 52 16.18 -2.27 25.91
C PRO A 52 15.00 -1.43 25.36
N ALA A 53 14.81 -1.48 24.05
CA ALA A 53 13.72 -0.79 23.38
C ALA A 53 12.40 -1.50 23.70
N ARG A 54 11.45 -0.76 24.29
CA ARG A 54 10.09 -1.26 24.56
C ARG A 54 9.30 -1.50 23.28
N ALA A 55 9.70 -0.84 22.19
CA ALA A 55 9.10 -0.93 20.87
C ALA A 55 10.17 -1.15 19.79
N THR A 56 9.76 -1.72 18.66
CA THR A 56 10.61 -1.93 17.49
C THR A 56 9.87 -1.50 16.23
N ALA A 57 10.60 -1.00 15.24
CA ALA A 57 10.05 -0.57 13.96
C ALA A 57 9.64 -1.78 13.11
N VAL A 58 8.41 -1.78 12.62
CA VAL A 58 7.90 -2.76 11.64
C VAL A 58 7.93 -2.24 10.22
N ALA A 59 7.91 -0.92 10.02
CA ALA A 59 7.98 -0.27 8.71
C ALA A 59 8.63 1.12 8.81
N HIS A 60 9.33 1.52 7.73
CA HIS A 60 9.77 2.90 7.50
C HIS A 60 9.06 3.46 6.27
N VAL A 61 8.43 4.62 6.41
CA VAL A 61 7.48 5.17 5.44
C VAL A 61 7.83 6.61 5.11
N GLY A 62 7.69 7.01 3.85
CA GLY A 62 8.01 8.37 3.42
C GLY A 62 6.99 9.43 3.86
N THR A 63 5.75 9.03 4.16
CA THR A 63 4.65 9.96 4.47
C THR A 63 3.93 9.59 5.77
N GLU A 64 3.43 10.60 6.47
CA GLU A 64 2.67 10.42 7.71
C GLU A 64 1.35 9.67 7.44
N ALA A 65 0.64 10.01 6.37
CA ALA A 65 -0.62 9.39 5.99
C ALA A 65 -0.50 7.86 5.85
N ALA A 66 0.55 7.39 5.17
CA ALA A 66 0.80 5.95 5.02
C ALA A 66 1.22 5.30 6.35
N ALA A 67 2.00 5.98 7.19
CA ALA A 67 2.37 5.49 8.52
C ALA A 67 1.14 5.37 9.44
N THR A 68 0.28 6.39 9.47
CA THR A 68 -0.97 6.42 10.24
C THR A 68 -1.93 5.33 9.79
N ARG A 69 -2.10 5.15 8.47
CA ARG A 69 -2.91 4.05 7.93
C ARG A 69 -2.39 2.70 8.40
N LEU A 70 -1.10 2.45 8.23
CA LEU A 70 -0.49 1.18 8.63
C LEU A 70 -0.59 0.94 10.14
N ALA A 71 -0.35 1.96 10.96
CA ALA A 71 -0.52 1.88 12.41
C ALA A 71 -1.97 1.57 12.80
N SER A 72 -2.95 2.21 12.16
CA SER A 72 -4.38 1.94 12.38
C SER A 72 -4.75 0.49 12.03
N LEU A 73 -4.29 -0.02 10.88
CA LEU A 73 -4.53 -1.40 10.49
C LEU A 73 -3.89 -2.41 11.46
N LEU A 74 -2.66 -2.14 11.89
CA LEU A 74 -1.94 -2.98 12.87
C LEU A 74 -2.52 -2.87 14.28
N SER A 75 -3.23 -1.77 14.58
CA SER A 75 -3.92 -1.57 15.87
C SER A 75 -5.03 -2.58 16.14
N THR A 76 -5.46 -3.31 15.10
CA THR A 76 -6.36 -4.48 15.24
C THR A 76 -5.69 -5.69 15.88
N LEU A 77 -4.34 -5.75 15.92
CA LEU A 77 -3.57 -6.88 16.45
C LEU A 77 -2.76 -6.52 17.71
N THR A 78 -2.25 -5.30 17.79
CA THR A 78 -1.35 -4.84 18.86
C THR A 78 -1.47 -3.33 19.02
N TRP A 79 -0.87 -2.74 20.05
CA TRP A 79 -0.70 -1.29 20.11
C TRP A 79 0.37 -0.85 19.08
N ALA A 80 -0.01 -0.19 17.99
CA ALA A 80 0.94 0.33 16.99
C ALA A 80 1.01 1.86 17.05
N THR A 81 2.21 2.42 17.00
CA THR A 81 2.43 3.87 17.09
C THR A 81 3.20 4.40 15.90
N VAL A 82 2.97 5.67 15.56
CA VAL A 82 3.74 6.40 14.54
C VAL A 82 4.75 7.30 15.24
N ALA A 83 5.99 7.28 14.77
CA ALA A 83 7.06 8.16 15.26
C ALA A 83 7.85 8.74 14.08
N PRO A 84 8.41 9.95 14.21
CA PRO A 84 9.30 10.50 13.19
C PRO A 84 10.61 9.71 13.09
N ALA A 85 11.17 9.57 11.89
CA ALA A 85 12.41 8.85 11.63
C ALA A 85 13.18 9.48 10.45
N GLY A 86 14.19 10.31 10.75
CA GLY A 86 14.99 10.98 9.73
C GLY A 86 14.12 11.84 8.81
N THR A 87 14.11 11.50 7.51
CA THR A 87 13.30 12.18 6.49
C THR A 87 11.89 11.61 6.32
N GLY A 88 11.49 10.65 7.15
CA GLY A 88 10.18 10.01 7.07
C GLY A 88 9.64 9.63 8.45
N TRP A 89 8.90 8.53 8.46
CA TRP A 89 8.15 8.06 9.61
C TRP A 89 8.43 6.57 9.83
N ARG A 90 8.37 6.14 11.08
CA ARG A 90 8.42 4.73 11.47
C ARG A 90 7.12 4.32 12.12
N VAL A 91 6.66 3.12 11.80
CA VAL A 91 5.57 2.46 12.52
C VAL A 91 6.20 1.49 13.49
N GLU A 92 5.91 1.68 14.78
CA GLU A 92 6.50 0.92 15.88
C GLU A 92 5.45 0.06 16.57
N VAL A 93 5.89 -1.10 17.07
CA VAL A 93 5.06 -2.04 17.83
C VAL A 93 5.82 -2.52 19.07
N PRO A 94 5.15 -2.96 20.13
CA PRO A 94 5.79 -3.59 21.28
C PRO A 94 6.72 -4.71 20.84
N ILE A 95 7.94 -4.73 21.38
CA ILE A 95 8.97 -5.69 20.97
C ILE A 95 8.48 -7.15 21.12
N GLY A 96 7.74 -7.45 22.20
CA GLY A 96 7.15 -8.77 22.45
C GLY A 96 6.05 -9.17 21.45
N SER A 97 5.48 -8.22 20.71
CA SER A 97 4.46 -8.51 19.67
C SER A 97 5.04 -8.68 18.27
N TYR A 98 6.30 -8.29 18.04
CA TYR A 98 6.90 -8.24 16.70
C TYR A 98 6.81 -9.56 15.93
N HIS A 99 7.21 -10.68 16.55
CA HIS A 99 7.16 -11.99 15.88
C HIS A 99 5.74 -12.46 15.58
N ARG A 100 4.77 -12.15 16.46
CA ARG A 100 3.35 -12.47 16.23
C ARG A 100 2.81 -11.69 15.04
N ILE A 101 3.13 -10.40 14.96
CA ILE A 101 2.67 -9.50 13.89
C ILE A 101 3.28 -9.90 12.56
N THR A 102 4.60 -10.06 12.49
CA THR A 102 5.28 -10.47 11.25
C THR A 102 4.81 -11.83 10.75
N ARG A 103 4.51 -12.78 11.65
CA ARG A 103 3.86 -14.06 11.29
C ARG A 103 2.45 -13.86 10.74
N ALA A 104 1.63 -13.03 11.37
CA ALA A 104 0.28 -12.73 10.90
C ALA A 104 0.29 -12.06 9.51
N LEU A 105 1.16 -11.08 9.30
CA LEU A 105 1.35 -10.39 8.03
C LEU A 105 1.86 -11.33 6.93
N THR A 106 2.82 -12.21 7.27
CA THR A 106 3.30 -13.25 6.36
C THR A 106 2.18 -14.21 5.96
N GLY A 107 1.35 -14.62 6.92
CA GLY A 107 0.18 -15.46 6.67
C GLY A 107 -0.82 -14.79 5.74
N ALA A 108 -1.21 -13.55 6.05
CA ALA A 108 -2.12 -12.77 5.21
C ALA A 108 -1.57 -12.59 3.78
N TRP A 109 -0.28 -12.30 3.63
CA TRP A 109 0.37 -12.18 2.32
C TRP A 109 0.32 -13.48 1.53
N ARG A 110 0.56 -14.64 2.17
CA ARG A 110 0.47 -15.94 1.49
C ARG A 110 -0.94 -16.26 1.02
N SER A 111 -1.96 -15.86 1.78
CA SER A 111 -3.37 -16.08 1.43
C SER A 111 -3.89 -15.18 0.29
N ARG A 112 -3.13 -14.17 -0.15
CA ARG A 112 -3.58 -13.20 -1.17
C ARG A 112 -3.99 -13.85 -2.48
N GLU A 113 -3.26 -14.87 -2.92
CA GLU A 113 -3.50 -15.53 -4.22
C GLU A 113 -4.85 -16.24 -4.23
N LEU A 114 -5.19 -16.91 -3.13
CA LEU A 114 -6.48 -17.58 -2.96
C LEU A 114 -7.65 -16.57 -2.93
N LEU A 115 -7.49 -15.45 -2.23
CA LEU A 115 -8.51 -14.41 -2.14
C LEU A 115 -8.76 -13.73 -3.50
N LEU A 116 -7.71 -13.47 -4.26
CA LEU A 116 -7.79 -12.82 -5.57
C LEU A 116 -8.28 -13.78 -6.67
N ALA A 117 -8.01 -15.08 -6.55
CA ALA A 117 -8.42 -16.11 -7.51
C ALA A 117 -9.85 -16.66 -7.27
N ALA A 118 -10.49 -16.31 -6.14
CA ALA A 118 -11.79 -16.84 -5.79
C ALA A 118 -12.86 -16.53 -6.87
N PRO A 119 -13.64 -17.55 -7.30
CA PRO A 119 -14.58 -17.38 -8.40
C PRO A 119 -15.79 -16.52 -8.04
N GLY A 120 -16.38 -15.88 -9.05
CA GLY A 120 -17.60 -15.08 -8.94
C GLY A 120 -17.41 -13.71 -8.28
N PRO A 121 -18.43 -12.83 -8.29
CA PRO A 121 -18.38 -11.49 -7.71
C PRO A 121 -18.53 -11.51 -6.19
N ASN A 122 -17.67 -12.23 -5.48
CA ASN A 122 -17.63 -12.15 -4.03
C ASN A 122 -17.14 -10.78 -3.57
N MET A 123 -17.85 -10.19 -2.60
CA MET A 123 -17.48 -8.91 -1.99
C MET A 123 -16.12 -8.99 -1.30
N ASP A 124 -15.75 -10.19 -0.84
CA ASP A 124 -14.54 -10.46 -0.10
C ASP A 124 -13.26 -10.16 -0.91
N GLY A 125 -13.11 -10.79 -2.07
CA GLY A 125 -12.00 -10.59 -2.98
C GLY A 125 -11.96 -9.17 -3.54
N HIS A 126 -13.13 -8.54 -3.72
CA HIS A 126 -13.21 -7.13 -4.12
C HIS A 126 -12.66 -6.21 -3.01
N GLN A 127 -13.07 -6.39 -1.75
CA GLN A 127 -12.54 -5.63 -0.60
C GLN A 127 -11.04 -5.88 -0.37
N ALA A 128 -10.58 -7.11 -0.56
CA ALA A 128 -9.17 -7.47 -0.52
C ALA A 128 -8.37 -6.74 -1.61
N ALA A 129 -8.88 -6.72 -2.85
CA ALA A 129 -8.25 -6.01 -3.96
C ALA A 129 -8.21 -4.49 -3.75
N LEU A 130 -9.28 -3.89 -3.23
CA LEU A 130 -9.31 -2.47 -2.86
C LEU A 130 -8.29 -2.14 -1.77
N GLY A 131 -8.17 -2.97 -0.74
CA GLY A 131 -7.15 -2.80 0.30
C GLY A 131 -5.73 -2.78 -0.27
N LEU A 132 -5.41 -3.73 -1.16
CA LEU A 132 -4.11 -3.78 -1.82
C LEU A 132 -3.83 -2.51 -2.64
N TRP A 133 -4.78 -2.03 -3.44
CA TRP A 133 -4.59 -0.80 -4.20
C TRP A 133 -4.46 0.44 -3.31
N ARG A 134 -5.28 0.55 -2.26
CA ARG A 134 -5.20 1.67 -1.30
C ARG A 134 -3.83 1.77 -0.66
N MET A 135 -3.30 0.65 -0.17
CA MET A 135 -1.97 0.65 0.44
C MET A 135 -0.87 0.87 -0.61
N ALA A 136 -0.99 0.36 -1.84
CA ALA A 136 -0.01 0.63 -2.90
C ALA A 136 0.10 2.13 -3.22
N LEU A 137 -1.05 2.83 -3.30
CA LEU A 137 -1.13 4.27 -3.51
C LEU A 137 -0.56 5.09 -2.34
N LEU A 138 -0.54 4.52 -1.13
CA LEU A 138 0.02 5.16 0.07
C LEU A 138 1.52 4.92 0.23
N VAL A 139 1.97 3.69 -0.07
CA VAL A 139 3.37 3.26 0.01
C VAL A 139 4.24 4.02 -0.98
N ASP A 140 3.74 4.20 -2.21
CA ASP A 140 4.42 4.92 -3.27
C ASP A 140 3.49 6.01 -3.79
N ALA A 141 3.92 7.27 -3.71
CA ALA A 141 3.13 8.40 -4.20
C ALA A 141 2.79 8.16 -5.68
N PRO A 142 1.50 8.11 -6.05
CA PRO A 142 1.12 7.69 -7.39
C PRO A 142 1.55 8.72 -8.43
N GLU A 143 2.06 8.24 -9.55
CA GLU A 143 2.26 9.08 -10.73
C GLU A 143 0.92 9.21 -11.46
N LEU A 144 0.28 10.37 -11.27
CA LEU A 144 -1.00 10.70 -11.89
C LEU A 144 -0.77 11.46 -13.20
N ARG A 145 -1.33 10.94 -14.29
CA ARG A 145 -1.42 11.62 -15.58
C ARG A 145 -2.88 11.64 -16.05
N PRO A 146 -3.29 12.55 -16.96
CA PRO A 146 -4.64 12.52 -17.51
C PRO A 146 -4.99 11.14 -18.07
N GLY A 147 -5.94 10.45 -17.42
CA GLY A 147 -6.39 9.11 -17.82
C GLY A 147 -5.44 7.95 -17.48
N ALA A 148 -4.40 8.17 -16.67
CA ALA A 148 -3.50 7.11 -16.25
C ALA A 148 -3.03 7.29 -14.80
N LEU A 149 -2.81 6.16 -14.13
CA LEU A 149 -2.28 6.09 -12.77
C LEU A 149 -1.19 5.03 -12.73
N ALA A 150 -0.04 5.37 -12.13
CA ALA A 150 1.02 4.40 -11.91
C ALA A 150 1.48 4.37 -10.45
N VAL A 151 1.80 3.18 -9.95
CA VAL A 151 2.47 2.96 -8.66
C VAL A 151 3.71 2.09 -8.87
N ARG A 152 4.75 2.28 -8.06
CA ARG A 152 5.96 1.45 -8.10
C ARG A 152 6.04 0.55 -6.88
N VAL A 153 6.44 -0.70 -7.10
CA VAL A 153 6.62 -1.70 -6.05
C VAL A 153 7.98 -2.38 -6.16
N GLY A 154 8.53 -2.85 -5.05
CA GLY A 154 9.89 -3.39 -4.94
C GLY A 154 10.06 -4.80 -5.50
N SER A 155 8.99 -5.49 -5.89
CA SER A 155 9.10 -6.84 -6.45
C SER A 155 8.12 -7.16 -7.55
N ALA A 156 8.52 -8.03 -8.47
CA ALA A 156 7.65 -8.55 -9.53
C ALA A 156 6.42 -9.28 -8.97
N SER A 157 6.56 -9.97 -7.83
CA SER A 157 5.45 -10.68 -7.18
C SER A 157 4.39 -9.70 -6.66
N THR A 158 4.82 -8.59 -6.04
CA THR A 158 3.91 -7.52 -5.63
C THR A 158 3.22 -6.91 -6.87
N ALA A 159 3.97 -6.67 -7.94
CA ALA A 159 3.43 -6.08 -9.17
C ALA A 159 2.36 -6.97 -9.81
N GLN A 160 2.62 -8.27 -9.91
CA GLN A 160 1.65 -9.27 -10.38
C GLN A 160 0.42 -9.36 -9.46
N THR A 161 0.61 -9.25 -8.14
CA THR A 161 -0.49 -9.20 -7.16
C THR A 161 -1.39 -7.99 -7.43
N LEU A 162 -0.84 -6.81 -7.71
CA LEU A 162 -1.62 -5.61 -8.03
C LEU A 162 -2.36 -5.73 -9.37
N VAL A 163 -1.77 -6.40 -10.36
CA VAL A 163 -2.46 -6.71 -11.62
C VAL A 163 -3.64 -7.66 -11.38
N ALA A 164 -3.45 -8.71 -10.56
CA ALA A 164 -4.54 -9.60 -10.19
C ALA A 164 -5.64 -8.87 -9.40
N ALA A 165 -5.25 -7.96 -8.49
CA ALA A 165 -6.19 -7.10 -7.77
C ALA A 165 -6.95 -6.16 -8.72
N ALA A 166 -6.30 -5.55 -9.71
CA ALA A 166 -7.01 -4.74 -10.71
C ALA A 166 -8.05 -5.56 -11.48
N ARG A 167 -7.69 -6.76 -11.97
CA ARG A 167 -8.64 -7.65 -12.65
C ARG A 167 -9.82 -7.99 -11.75
N ARG A 168 -9.58 -8.19 -10.46
CA ARG A 168 -10.63 -8.47 -9.47
C ARG A 168 -11.62 -7.31 -9.31
N LEU A 169 -11.17 -6.08 -9.54
CA LEU A 169 -11.99 -4.86 -9.56
C LEU A 169 -12.62 -4.58 -10.93
N GLY A 170 -12.42 -5.43 -11.93
CA GLY A 170 -12.84 -5.18 -13.31
C GLY A 170 -11.99 -4.16 -14.05
N LEU A 171 -10.78 -3.87 -13.55
CA LEU A 171 -9.84 -2.90 -14.09
C LEU A 171 -8.73 -3.59 -14.90
N THR A 172 -8.17 -2.86 -15.87
CA THR A 172 -7.06 -3.31 -16.71
C THR A 172 -5.76 -2.64 -16.26
N ALA A 173 -4.93 -3.40 -15.55
CA ALA A 173 -3.58 -2.97 -15.19
C ALA A 173 -2.51 -3.72 -15.99
N ILE A 174 -1.42 -3.03 -16.28
CA ILE A 174 -0.23 -3.59 -16.91
C ILE A 174 0.99 -3.36 -16.02
N THR A 175 1.94 -4.27 -16.09
CA THR A 175 3.27 -4.12 -15.48
C THR A 175 4.28 -3.69 -16.52
N ASP A 176 5.05 -2.66 -16.22
CA ASP A 176 6.25 -2.35 -16.99
C ASP A 176 7.44 -3.16 -16.47
N GLY A 177 8.49 -3.24 -17.28
CA GLY A 177 9.78 -3.78 -16.86
C GLY A 177 10.35 -3.03 -15.65
N PRO A 178 11.34 -3.61 -14.95
CA PRO A 178 11.94 -2.96 -13.80
C PRO A 178 12.66 -1.66 -14.22
N CYS A 179 12.35 -0.57 -13.52
CA CYS A 179 13.04 0.72 -13.59
C CYS A 179 13.59 1.05 -12.20
N ASP A 180 14.88 1.32 -12.09
CA ASP A 180 15.57 1.59 -10.82
C ASP A 180 15.36 0.50 -9.75
N GLY A 181 15.29 -0.77 -10.19
CA GLY A 181 15.06 -1.91 -9.30
C GLY A 181 13.62 -2.03 -8.76
N ARG A 182 12.67 -1.22 -9.25
CA ARG A 182 11.25 -1.28 -8.90
C ARG A 182 10.40 -1.58 -10.14
N HIS A 183 9.22 -2.15 -9.92
CA HIS A 183 8.26 -2.52 -10.95
C HIS A 183 7.10 -1.54 -10.95
N ALA A 184 6.84 -0.90 -12.09
CA ALA A 184 5.68 -0.03 -12.24
C ALA A 184 4.43 -0.83 -12.62
N VAL A 185 3.31 -0.55 -11.95
CA VAL A 185 1.99 -1.06 -12.30
C VAL A 185 1.14 0.13 -12.74
N ARG A 186 0.64 0.08 -13.98
CA ARG A 186 -0.12 1.17 -14.59
C ARG A 186 -1.57 0.76 -14.86
N LEU A 187 -2.48 1.64 -14.50
CA LEU A 187 -3.87 1.65 -14.94
C LEU A 187 -4.05 2.71 -16.03
N ILE A 188 -4.74 2.34 -17.10
CA ILE A 188 -4.99 3.23 -18.25
C ILE A 188 -6.50 3.28 -18.48
N GLY A 189 -7.02 4.49 -18.64
CA GLY A 189 -8.44 4.77 -18.83
C GLY A 189 -8.94 5.70 -17.74
N ARG A 190 -9.51 6.84 -18.14
CA ARG A 190 -10.03 7.85 -17.22
C ARG A 190 -11.06 7.27 -16.26
N ASP A 191 -12.02 6.50 -16.77
CA ASP A 191 -13.09 5.92 -15.95
C ASP A 191 -12.57 4.89 -14.96
N GLN A 192 -11.58 4.09 -15.37
CA GLN A 192 -10.92 3.11 -14.50
C GLN A 192 -10.16 3.76 -13.35
N VAL A 193 -9.44 4.85 -13.63
CA VAL A 193 -8.73 5.63 -12.60
C VAL A 193 -9.72 6.28 -11.65
N HIS A 194 -10.79 6.90 -12.16
CA HIS A 194 -11.82 7.50 -11.32
C HIS A 194 -12.54 6.45 -10.46
N GLN A 195 -12.89 5.30 -11.03
CA GLN A 195 -13.50 4.19 -10.31
C GLN A 195 -12.59 3.74 -9.17
N LEU A 196 -11.31 3.46 -9.45
CA LEU A 196 -10.36 3.03 -8.42
C LEU A 196 -10.22 4.07 -7.31
N LEU A 197 -9.99 5.33 -7.67
CA LEU A 197 -9.76 6.38 -6.68
C LEU A 197 -11.00 6.65 -5.83
N GLY A 198 -12.19 6.62 -6.44
CA GLY A 198 -13.45 6.77 -5.71
C GLY A 198 -13.69 5.64 -4.72
N GLU A 199 -13.53 4.39 -5.15
CA GLU A 199 -13.70 3.21 -4.29
C GLU A 199 -12.61 3.12 -3.21
N ALA A 200 -11.34 3.39 -3.55
CA ALA A 200 -10.22 3.30 -2.63
C ALA A 200 -10.27 4.37 -1.53
N THR A 201 -10.76 5.57 -1.83
CA THR A 201 -10.94 6.66 -0.86
C THR A 201 -12.29 6.62 -0.15
N GLY A 202 -13.23 5.78 -0.60
CA GLY A 202 -14.60 5.75 -0.09
C GLY A 202 -15.44 6.97 -0.47
N ARG A 203 -15.01 7.75 -1.46
CA ARG A 203 -15.74 8.92 -1.98
C ARG A 203 -16.41 8.53 -3.30
N ARG A 204 -17.75 8.47 -3.30
CA ARG A 204 -18.55 8.30 -4.52
C ARG A 204 -18.93 9.64 -5.11
#